data_AF-A0A9D0J410-F1
#
_entry.id   AF-A0A9D0J410-F1
#
_cell.length_a   1.000
_cell.length_b   1.000
_cell.length_c   1.000
_cell.angle_alpha   90.00
_cell.angle_beta   90.00
_cell.angle_gamma   90.00
#
_symmetry.space_group_name_H-M   'P 1'
#
loop_
_entity.id
_entity.type
_entity.pdbx_description
1 polymer ?
#
loop_
_entity_poly.entity_id
_entity_poly.type
_entity_poly.pdbx_seq_one_letter_code
_entity_poly.pdbx_strand_id
1 'polypeptide(L)' 'DMPKAAFEGMWKVIKEGKPWEGYVKNLRKDGKYYWVVVNIVPKKDEAGNVIGYIASRKMPDRNHLNNVINQYKEMLAKEK' A
#
# COMPACT_ATOMS: atom_id res chain seq x y z
N ASP A 1 4.45 -9.86 7.89
CA ASP A 1 3.24 -9.19 7.37
C ASP A 1 3.72 -8.05 6.48
N MET A 2 3.00 -6.96 6.19
CA MET A 2 3.60 -5.88 5.39
C MET A 2 4.92 -5.37 6.03
N PRO A 3 6.02 -5.15 5.27
CA PRO A 3 7.22 -4.52 5.80
C PRO A 3 6.90 -3.11 6.31
N LYS A 4 7.43 -2.74 7.49
CA LYS A 4 7.23 -1.40 8.08
C LYS A 4 7.66 -0.31 7.12
N ALA A 5 8.82 -0.48 6.47
CA ALA A 5 9.35 0.49 5.51
C ALA A 5 8.41 0.70 4.30
N ALA A 6 7.75 -0.36 3.81
CA ALA A 6 6.79 -0.24 2.72
C ALA A 6 5.54 0.55 3.15
N PHE A 7 5.04 0.29 4.36
CA PHE A 7 3.87 0.96 4.89
C PHE A 7 4.16 2.43 5.24
N GLU A 8 5.31 2.72 5.85
CA GLU A 8 5.79 4.08 6.12
C GLU A 8 6.03 4.87 4.84
N GLY A 9 6.64 4.24 3.83
CA GLY A 9 6.86 4.84 2.52
C GLY A 9 5.55 5.27 1.85
N MET A 10 4.53 4.40 1.87
CA MET A 10 3.18 4.76 1.40
C MET A 10 2.64 6.00 2.13
N TRP A 11 2.65 6.00 3.46
CA TRP A 11 2.14 7.12 4.26
C TRP A 11 2.89 8.42 4.01
N LYS A 12 4.22 8.36 3.87
CA LYS A 12 5.04 9.52 3.54
C LYS A 12 4.59 10.14 2.22
N VAL A 13 4.46 9.33 1.17
CA VAL A 13 4.06 9.80 -0.17
C VAL A 13 2.69 10.47 -0.15
N ILE A 14 1.68 9.83 0.45
CA ILE A 14 0.33 10.38 0.44
C ILE A 14 0.19 11.60 1.35
N LYS A 15 0.94 11.67 2.45
CA LYS A 15 1.00 12.88 3.32
C LYS A 15 1.69 14.06 2.65
N GLU A 16 2.63 13.82 1.74
CA GLU A 16 3.20 14.85 0.86
C GLU A 16 2.23 15.32 -0.24
N GLY A 17 0.99 14.84 -0.26
CA GLY A 17 -0.01 15.23 -1.25
C GLY A 17 0.24 14.66 -2.64
N LYS A 18 1.03 13.57 -2.73
CA LYS A 18 1.33 12.83 -3.96
C LYS A 18 0.52 11.52 -4.03
N PRO A 19 0.15 11.05 -5.23
CA PRO A 19 -0.48 9.75 -5.38
C PRO A 19 0.52 8.62 -5.08
N TRP A 20 0.01 7.48 -4.64
CA TRP A 20 0.79 6.26 -4.41
C TRP A 20 0.07 5.06 -5.04
N GLU A 21 0.82 4.18 -5.69
CA GLU A 21 0.33 2.86 -6.12
C GLU A 21 1.26 1.77 -5.58
N GLY A 22 0.69 0.69 -5.05
CA GLY A 22 1.46 -0.45 -4.61
C GLY A 22 0.63 -1.64 -4.16
N TYR A 23 1.33 -2.73 -3.85
CA TYR A 23 0.72 -3.98 -3.42
C TYR A 23 0.54 -3.96 -1.90
N VAL A 24 -0.67 -4.29 -1.46
CA VAL A 24 -1.00 -4.33 -0.03
C VAL A 24 -1.63 -5.67 0.31
N LYS A 25 -1.09 -6.30 1.35
CA LYS A 25 -1.68 -7.47 1.99
C LYS A 25 -2.62 -7.02 3.09
N ASN A 26 -3.92 -7.26 2.91
CA ASN A 26 -4.95 -6.89 3.89
C ASN A 26 -5.38 -8.09 4.73
N LEU A 27 -5.57 -7.85 6.03
CA LEU A 27 -6.17 -8.79 6.97
C LEU A 27 -7.69 -8.66 6.95
N ARG A 28 -8.38 -9.77 6.75
CA ARG A 28 -9.84 -9.87 6.84
C ARG A 28 -10.27 -10.11 8.28
N LYS A 29 -11.54 -9.80 8.57
CA LYS A 29 -12.17 -10.05 9.87
C LYS A 29 -12.10 -11.53 10.30
N ASP A 30 -12.05 -12.47 9.35
CA ASP A 30 -11.94 -13.91 9.60
C ASP A 30 -10.49 -14.42 9.78
N GLY A 31 -9.52 -13.52 9.92
CA GLY A 31 -8.11 -13.88 10.12
C GLY A 31 -7.35 -14.26 8.85
N LYS A 32 -8.03 -14.35 7.70
CA LYS A 32 -7.41 -14.63 6.40
C LYS A 32 -6.87 -13.36 5.75
N TYR A 33 -6.03 -13.52 4.73
CA TYR A 33 -5.45 -12.40 4.00
C TYR A 33 -5.83 -12.41 2.52
N TYR A 34 -5.78 -11.25 1.89
CA TYR A 34 -5.82 -11.10 0.44
C TYR A 34 -4.88 -9.98 -0.02
N TRP A 35 -4.47 -10.07 -1.28
CA TRP A 35 -3.60 -9.09 -1.91
C TRP A 35 -4.39 -8.23 -2.90
N VAL A 36 -4.07 -6.95 -2.91
CA VAL A 36 -4.61 -5.97 -3.87
C VAL A 36 -3.49 -5.08 -4.35
N VAL A 37 -3.62 -4.55 -5.56
CA VAL A 37 -2.91 -3.32 -5.92
C VAL A 37 -3.83 -2.16 -5.54
N VAL A 38 -3.34 -1.26 -4.71
CA VAL A 38 -4.07 -0.08 -4.23
C VAL A 38 -3.49 1.14 -4.91
N ASN A 39 -4.35 1.99 -5.45
CA ASN A 39 -4.01 3.34 -5.89
C ASN A 39 -4.66 4.33 -4.93
N ILE A 40 -3.85 5.18 -4.29
CA ILE A 40 -4.29 6.18 -3.31
C ILE A 40 -3.99 7.57 -3.85
N VAL A 41 -5.03 8.40 -3.91
CA VAL A 41 -4.94 9.80 -4.34
C VAL A 41 -5.38 10.72 -3.21
N PRO A 42 -4.56 11.72 -2.81
CA PRO A 42 -4.96 12.73 -1.84
C PRO A 42 -6.09 13.61 -2.38
N LYS A 43 -7.17 13.73 -1.63
CA LYS A 43 -8.24 14.69 -1.88
C LYS A 43 -7.82 16.04 -1.30
N LYS A 44 -7.82 17.09 -2.12
CA LYS A 44 -7.45 18.44 -1.72
C LYS A 44 -8.65 19.38 -1.75
N ASP A 45 -8.67 20.37 -0.87
CA ASP A 45 -9.59 21.51 -0.93
C ASP A 45 -9.12 22.56 -1.96
N GLU A 46 -9.87 23.66 -2.11
CA GLU A 46 -9.53 24.76 -3.02
C GLU A 46 -8.22 25.47 -2.65
N ALA A 47 -7.83 25.43 -1.37
CA ALA A 47 -6.57 25.99 -0.87
C ALA A 47 -5.38 25.02 -1.02
N GLY A 48 -5.61 23.80 -1.53
CA GLY A 48 -4.59 22.78 -1.74
C GLY A 48 -4.27 21.90 -0.53
N ASN A 49 -4.99 22.05 0.59
CA ASN A 49 -4.80 21.24 1.79
C ASN A 49 -5.36 19.83 1.60
N VAL A 50 -4.65 18.81 2.07
CA VAL A 50 -5.13 17.43 2.03
C VAL A 50 -6.23 17.25 3.08
N ILE A 51 -7.46 17.01 2.62
CA ILE A 51 -8.66 16.80 3.46
C ILE A 51 -9.09 15.33 3.55
N GLY A 52 -8.37 14.44 2.87
CA GLY A 52 -8.63 13.00 2.90
C GLY A 52 -7.91 12.25 1.79
N TYR A 53 -8.25 10.97 1.64
CA TYR A 53 -7.66 10.09 0.65
C TYR A 53 -8.75 9.26 -0.05
N ILE A 54 -8.62 9.11 -1.35
CA ILE A 54 -9.44 8.20 -2.15
C ILE A 54 -8.56 7.02 -2.53
N ALA A 55 -9.00 5.80 -2.21
CA ALA A 55 -8.27 4.57 -2.50
C ALA A 55 -9.11 3.66 -3.41
N SER A 56 -8.58 3.33 -4.58
CA SER A 56 -9.14 2.30 -5.46
C SER A 56 -8.29 1.03 -5.37
N ARG A 57 -8.90 -0.13 -5.64
CA ARG A 57 -8.25 -1.43 -5.53
C ARG A 57 -8.52 -2.24 -6.78
N LYS A 58 -7.48 -2.89 -7.30
CA LYS A 58 -7.58 -3.85 -8.41
C LYS A 58 -7.01 -5.21 -8.00
N MET A 59 -7.51 -6.25 -8.65
CA MET A 59 -6.94 -7.59 -8.50
C MET A 59 -5.49 -7.57 -9.01
N PRO A 60 -4.53 -8.10 -8.24
CA PRO A 60 -3.14 -8.12 -8.67
C PRO A 60 -2.94 -9.15 -9.79
N ASP A 61 -2.03 -8.85 -10.71
CA ASP A 61 -1.51 -9.85 -11.61
C ASP A 61 -0.75 -10.92 -10.80
N ARG A 62 -1.01 -12.20 -11.08
CA ARG A 62 -0.47 -13.32 -10.29
C ARG A 62 1.04 -13.45 -10.41
N ASN A 63 1.60 -13.21 -11.59
CA ASN A 63 3.04 -13.36 -11.82
C ASN A 63 3.81 -12.25 -11.09
N HIS A 64 3.35 -11.01 -11.18
CA HIS A 64 3.95 -9.89 -10.46
C HIS A 64 3.78 -10.02 -8.95
N LEU A 65 2.63 -10.53 -8.49
CA LEU A 65 2.37 -10.71 -7.06
C LEU A 65 3.39 -11.64 -6.39
N ASN A 66 3.78 -12.74 -7.04
CA ASN A 66 4.75 -13.66 -6.47
C ASN A 66 6.12 -13.00 -6.23
N ASN A 67 6.57 -12.15 -7.16
CA ASN A 67 7.81 -11.40 -7.02
C ASN A 67 7.73 -10.42 -5.84
N VAL A 68 6.62 -9.69 -5.72
CA VAL A 68 6.39 -8.77 -4.59
C VAL A 68 6.35 -9.49 -3.25
N ILE A 69 5.70 -10.65 -3.19
CA ILE A 69 5.66 -11.47 -1.96
C ILE A 69 7.08 -11.84 -1.52
N ASN A 70 7.95 -12.23 -2.46
CA ASN A 70 9.33 -12.59 -2.15
C ASN A 70 10.13 -11.36 -1.69
N GLN A 71 10.01 -10.22 -2.37
CA GLN A 71 10.62 -8.96 -1.94
C GLN A 71 10.19 -8.56 -0.52
N TYR A 72 8.90 -8.67 -0.21
CA TYR A 72 8.41 -8.31 1.13
C TYR A 72 8.89 -9.30 2.19
N LYS A 73 9.05 -10.59 1.87
CA LYS A 73 9.69 -11.56 2.79
C LYS A 73 11.12 -11.17 3.10
N GLU A 74 11.90 -10.76 2.10
CA GLU A 74 13.28 -10.30 2.30
C GLU A 74 13.35 -9.03 3.15
N MET A 75 12.47 -8.05 2.90
CA MET A 75 12.39 -6.83 3.70
C MET A 75 12.07 -7.16 5.17
N LEU A 76 11.10 -8.03 5.43
CA LEU A 76 10.76 -8.47 6.78
C LEU A 76 11.92 -9.20 7.47
N ALA A 77 12.70 -9.98 6.74
CA ALA A 77 13.85 -10.67 7.30
C ALA A 77 14.93 -9.68 7.77
N LYS A 78 15.04 -8.52 7.13
CA LYS A 78 15.96 -7.42 7.49
C LYS A 78 15.43 -6.51 8.61
N GLU A 79 14.15 -6.63 8.97
CA GLU A 79 13.55 -5.89 10.09
C GLU A 79 13.72 -6.61 11.45
N LYS A 80 14.32 -7.80 11.46
CA LYS A 80 14.65 -8.59 12.64
C LYS A 80 16.10 -8.35 13.05
#